data_AF-A0A1E3H6N6-F1
#
_entry.id   AF-A0A1E3H6N6-F1
#
_cell.length_a   1.000
_cell.length_b   1.000
_cell.length_c   1.000
_cell.angle_alpha   90.00
_cell.angle_beta   90.00
_cell.angle_gamma   90.00
#
_symmetry.space_group_name_H-M   'P 1'
#
loop_
_entity.id
_entity.type
_entity.pdbx_description
1 polymer ?
#
loop_
_entity_poly.entity_id
_entity_poly.type
_entity_poly.pdbx_seq_one_letter_code
_entity_poly.pdbx_strand_id
1 'polypeptide(L)'
;MTGDHIMTMDGAAEPGLAPYTPSDQMTANDPSARRVRIRPPERREMSLIVLAAVMTLVLVFVPDVLLVIFAGLLFGVFFGGGGDWLARHIGIGRGWGIGLFALLVTLALVGAFLAFAPAAAEQFDQLVEEVPAALETLRSRIEGYAWGEQLLEHATPDALLSDGGGGTAATAVMTTFGALGNFAIMLIVGLYVAIEPGIYRRGLIGILAPSVRDEGVDVLHKATSTLKGWLVAQLMSMTVVGVLTGLGLWLIGVPLAPILGLIAALLAFIPNIGPLLAAAPAVLLASPTARQRRCWSSPSTSGCKRSKAMRSRP
;
A
#
# COMPACT_ATOMS: atom_id res chain seq x y z
N MET A 1 -78.09 52.42 -17.77
CA MET A 1 -76.72 52.84 -18.16
C MET A 1 -75.94 51.57 -18.41
N THR A 2 -76.23 50.84 -19.49
CA THR A 2 -75.80 51.08 -20.88
C THR A 2 -74.32 50.74 -21.05
N GLY A 3 -74.01 49.72 -21.84
CA GLY A 3 -72.64 49.38 -22.23
C GLY A 3 -72.49 47.97 -22.78
N ASP A 4 -73.17 47.67 -23.89
CA ASP A 4 -72.86 46.54 -24.77
C ASP A 4 -71.42 46.64 -25.29
N HIS A 5 -70.65 45.55 -25.17
CA HIS A 5 -69.49 45.33 -26.03
C HIS A 5 -69.52 43.89 -26.55
N ILE A 6 -70.17 43.75 -27.72
CA ILE A 6 -69.98 42.63 -28.63
C ILE A 6 -68.57 42.74 -29.20
N MET A 7 -67.67 41.86 -28.79
CA MET A 7 -66.36 41.69 -29.42
C MET A 7 -66.51 40.67 -30.56
N THR A 8 -66.47 41.19 -31.77
CA THR A 8 -66.38 40.49 -33.05
C THR A 8 -65.24 39.47 -33.03
N MET A 9 -65.56 38.22 -33.37
CA MET A 9 -64.55 37.21 -33.72
C MET A 9 -63.98 37.55 -35.09
N ASP A 10 -62.75 38.05 -35.11
CA ASP A 10 -61.98 38.24 -36.33
C ASP A 10 -61.25 36.95 -36.70
N GLY A 11 -61.45 36.50 -37.93
CA GLY A 11 -60.89 35.26 -38.45
C GLY A 11 -59.39 35.43 -38.70
N ALA A 12 -58.57 34.91 -37.79
CA ALA A 12 -57.14 34.75 -38.03
C ALA A 12 -56.91 33.56 -38.97
N ALA A 13 -56.46 33.90 -40.18
CA ALA A 13 -56.10 33.01 -41.26
C ALA A 13 -55.15 31.87 -40.84
N GLU A 14 -55.39 30.68 -41.38
CA GLU A 14 -54.42 29.59 -41.33
C GLU A 14 -53.10 30.05 -42.00
N PRO A 15 -51.93 29.91 -41.34
CA PRO A 15 -50.68 30.18 -42.00
C PRO A 15 -50.45 29.09 -43.05
N GLY A 16 -50.68 29.45 -44.31
CA GLY A 16 -50.38 28.58 -45.46
C GLY A 16 -48.94 28.07 -45.36
N LEU A 17 -48.77 26.75 -45.46
CA LEU A 17 -47.45 26.14 -45.63
C LEU A 17 -46.76 26.79 -46.85
N ALA A 18 -45.71 27.56 -46.60
CA ALA A 18 -44.84 28.03 -47.66
C ALA A 18 -44.26 26.82 -48.41
N PRO A 19 -44.18 26.84 -49.75
CA PRO A 19 -43.61 25.75 -50.51
C PRO A 19 -42.14 25.57 -50.11
N TYR A 20 -41.82 24.38 -49.61
CA TYR A 20 -40.47 23.99 -49.25
C TYR A 20 -39.57 24.07 -50.50
N THR A 21 -38.65 25.02 -50.54
CA THR A 21 -37.78 25.25 -51.70
C THR A 21 -36.56 24.31 -51.66
N PRO A 22 -36.13 23.74 -52.79
CA PRO A 22 -34.96 22.83 -52.84
C PRO A 22 -33.64 23.46 -52.38
N SER A 23 -33.54 24.79 -52.31
CA SER A 23 -32.37 25.51 -51.81
C SER A 23 -32.09 25.25 -50.32
N ASP A 24 -33.14 25.02 -49.52
CA ASP A 24 -33.03 24.84 -48.07
C ASP A 24 -32.45 23.46 -47.72
N GLN A 25 -32.64 22.46 -48.61
CA GLN A 25 -31.99 21.13 -48.51
C GLN A 25 -30.47 21.23 -48.75
N MET A 26 -30.04 22.12 -49.63
CA MET A 26 -28.63 22.24 -50.05
C MET A 26 -27.74 22.78 -48.92
N THR A 27 -28.27 23.68 -48.09
CA THR A 27 -27.55 24.22 -46.92
C THR A 27 -27.60 23.32 -45.70
N ALA A 28 -28.62 22.47 -45.57
CA ALA A 28 -28.77 21.55 -44.44
C ALA A 28 -27.78 20.37 -44.48
N ASN A 29 -27.23 20.07 -45.66
CA ASN A 29 -26.34 18.93 -45.89
C ASN A 29 -24.93 19.34 -46.32
N ASP A 30 -24.45 20.51 -45.85
CA ASP A 30 -23.05 20.92 -46.04
C ASP A 30 -22.13 20.20 -45.02
N PRO A 31 -21.30 19.22 -45.44
CA PRO A 31 -20.35 18.56 -44.55
C PRO A 31 -19.26 19.49 -44.01
N SER A 32 -19.06 20.67 -44.62
CA SER A 32 -18.05 21.66 -44.20
C SER A 32 -18.46 22.49 -42.98
N ALA A 33 -19.77 22.52 -42.66
CA ALA A 33 -20.32 23.15 -41.46
C ALA A 33 -20.17 22.27 -40.21
N ARG A 34 -19.97 20.95 -40.39
CA ARG A 34 -19.80 19.97 -39.31
C ARG A 34 -18.32 19.82 -38.89
N ARG A 35 -17.58 20.93 -38.81
CA ARG A 35 -16.25 20.91 -38.19
C ARG A 35 -16.42 20.59 -36.71
N VAL A 36 -15.98 19.42 -36.29
CA VAL A 36 -15.85 19.03 -34.88
C VAL A 36 -14.99 20.10 -34.20
N ARG A 37 -15.63 21.05 -33.53
CA ARG A 37 -14.95 22.10 -32.78
C ARG A 37 -14.39 21.41 -31.54
N ILE A 38 -13.14 20.92 -31.64
CA ILE A 38 -12.37 20.44 -30.48
C ILE A 38 -12.30 21.64 -29.53
N ARG A 39 -13.11 21.64 -28.47
CA ARG A 39 -13.02 22.64 -27.42
C ARG A 39 -11.61 22.50 -26.83
N PRO A 40 -10.79 23.57 -26.78
CA PRO A 40 -9.50 23.47 -26.12
C PRO A 40 -9.75 23.00 -24.68
N PRO A 41 -8.97 22.04 -24.17
CA PRO A 41 -9.21 21.52 -22.83
C PRO A 41 -9.19 22.69 -21.87
N GLU A 42 -10.28 22.83 -21.09
CA GLU A 42 -10.38 23.89 -20.10
C GLU A 42 -9.18 23.76 -19.14
N ARG A 43 -8.67 24.88 -18.61
CA ARG A 43 -7.48 24.89 -17.72
C ARG A 43 -7.54 23.84 -16.60
N ARG A 44 -8.76 23.42 -16.21
CA ARG A 44 -9.06 22.28 -15.35
C ARG A 44 -8.50 20.95 -15.88
N GLU A 45 -8.88 20.54 -17.08
CA GLU A 45 -8.50 19.25 -17.68
C GLU A 45 -6.98 19.17 -17.87
N MET A 46 -6.36 20.25 -18.34
CA MET A 46 -4.90 20.31 -18.48
C MET A 46 -4.18 20.10 -17.14
N SER A 47 -4.65 20.74 -16.05
CA SER A 47 -4.01 20.59 -14.73
C SER A 47 -4.12 19.17 -14.17
N LEU A 48 -5.27 18.51 -14.38
CA LEU A 48 -5.48 17.13 -13.94
C LEU A 48 -4.65 16.14 -14.75
N ILE A 49 -4.55 16.34 -16.07
CA ILE A 49 -3.71 15.52 -16.95
C ILE A 49 -2.23 15.66 -16.56
N VAL A 50 -1.76 16.89 -16.31
CA VAL A 50 -0.37 17.12 -15.87
C VAL A 50 -0.11 16.46 -14.52
N LEU A 51 -1.02 16.61 -13.56
CA LEU A 51 -0.89 15.96 -12.25
C LEU A 51 -0.84 14.43 -12.37
N ALA A 52 -1.72 13.83 -13.17
CA ALA A 52 -1.75 12.39 -13.40
C ALA A 52 -0.48 11.90 -14.11
N ALA A 53 0.04 12.66 -15.08
CA ALA A 53 1.27 12.35 -15.78
C ALA A 53 2.49 12.39 -14.84
N VAL A 54 2.60 13.43 -14.01
CA VAL A 54 3.67 13.55 -13.00
C VAL A 54 3.58 12.40 -11.98
N MET A 55 2.38 12.11 -11.48
CA MET A 55 2.15 11.01 -10.54
C MET A 55 2.57 9.66 -11.15
N THR A 56 2.19 9.40 -12.40
CA THR A 56 2.54 8.18 -13.12
C THR A 56 4.06 8.08 -13.34
N LEU A 57 4.70 9.19 -13.73
CA LEU A 57 6.15 9.25 -13.91
C LEU A 57 6.89 8.91 -12.61
N VAL A 58 6.48 9.52 -11.49
CA VAL A 58 7.07 9.25 -10.17
C VAL A 58 6.88 7.78 -9.79
N LEU A 59 5.69 7.22 -10.01
CA LEU A 59 5.39 5.83 -9.66
C LEU A 59 6.24 4.81 -10.44
N VAL A 60 6.56 5.11 -11.70
CA VAL A 60 7.36 4.23 -12.57
C VAL A 60 8.86 4.37 -12.32
N PHE A 61 9.34 5.60 -12.10
CA PHE A 61 10.78 5.86 -11.99
C PHE A 61 11.31 5.78 -10.55
N VAL A 62 10.52 6.16 -9.56
CA VAL A 62 10.99 6.29 -8.16
C VAL A 62 9.90 5.88 -7.15
N PRO A 63 9.42 4.62 -7.19
CA PRO A 63 8.37 4.15 -6.28
C PRO A 63 8.77 4.25 -4.80
N ASP A 64 10.06 4.05 -4.49
CA ASP A 64 10.57 4.08 -3.12
C ASP A 64 10.39 5.45 -2.47
N VAL A 65 10.65 6.54 -3.21
CA VAL A 65 10.47 7.91 -2.69
C VAL A 65 9.00 8.18 -2.37
N LEU A 66 8.06 7.67 -3.17
CA LEU A 66 6.64 7.80 -2.88
C LEU A 66 6.27 7.06 -1.59
N LEU A 67 6.81 5.86 -1.37
CA LEU A 67 6.59 5.09 -0.14
C LEU A 67 7.18 5.80 1.09
N VAL A 68 8.35 6.42 0.96
CA VAL A 68 8.98 7.20 2.04
C VAL A 68 8.14 8.44 2.38
N ILE A 69 7.67 9.17 1.37
CA ILE A 69 6.79 10.32 1.57
C ILE A 69 5.47 9.88 2.20
N PHE A 70 4.89 8.78 1.73
CA PHE A 70 3.64 8.24 2.27
C PHE A 70 3.81 7.79 3.73
N ALA A 71 4.90 7.07 4.05
CA ALA A 71 5.23 6.69 5.42
C ALA A 71 5.47 7.92 6.30
N GLY A 72 6.16 8.93 5.79
CA GLY A 72 6.31 10.22 6.47
C GLY A 72 4.96 10.89 6.71
N LEU A 73 4.05 10.89 5.75
CA LEU A 73 2.69 11.42 5.91
C LEU A 73 1.90 10.64 6.97
N LEU A 74 2.05 9.30 7.03
CA LEU A 74 1.46 8.49 8.11
C LEU A 74 2.00 8.88 9.48
N PHE A 75 3.31 9.07 9.62
CA PHE A 75 3.90 9.62 10.85
C PHE A 75 3.35 11.02 11.15
N GLY A 76 3.22 11.88 10.15
CA GLY A 76 2.67 13.22 10.33
C GLY A 76 1.21 13.20 10.82
N VAL A 77 0.39 12.30 10.30
CA VAL A 77 -0.98 12.09 10.78
C VAL A 77 -1.00 11.47 12.18
N PHE A 78 -0.07 10.56 12.49
CA PHE A 78 0.08 9.97 13.82
C PHE A 78 0.44 11.03 14.87
N PHE A 79 1.55 11.74 14.67
CA PHE A 79 2.05 12.75 15.61
C PHE A 79 1.16 13.99 15.65
N GLY A 80 0.64 14.45 14.50
CA GLY A 80 -0.33 15.53 14.45
C GLY A 80 -1.64 15.14 15.12
N GLY A 81 -2.14 13.93 14.87
CA GLY A 81 -3.37 13.42 15.43
C GLY A 81 -3.34 13.25 16.95
N GLY A 82 -2.27 12.64 17.48
CA GLY A 82 -2.02 12.48 18.91
C GLY A 82 -1.63 13.78 19.59
N GLY A 83 -0.80 14.60 18.95
CA GLY A 83 -0.39 15.92 19.41
C GLY A 83 -1.56 16.90 19.53
N ASP A 84 -2.48 16.93 18.55
CA ASP A 84 -3.69 17.75 18.60
C ASP A 84 -4.67 17.26 19.69
N TRP A 85 -4.68 15.96 20.00
CA TRP A 85 -5.46 15.43 21.11
C TRP A 85 -4.86 15.87 22.45
N LEU A 86 -3.55 15.75 22.61
CA LEU A 86 -2.82 16.13 23.81
C LEU A 86 -2.83 17.65 24.05
N ALA A 87 -2.63 18.44 22.99
CA ALA A 87 -2.70 19.90 23.04
C ALA A 87 -4.04 20.40 23.57
N ARG A 88 -5.14 19.82 23.09
CA ARG A 88 -6.50 20.18 23.52
C ARG A 88 -6.82 19.74 24.93
N HIS A 89 -6.25 18.62 25.40
CA HIS A 89 -6.50 18.12 26.75
C HIS A 89 -5.71 18.89 27.82
N ILE A 90 -4.49 19.32 27.51
CA ILE A 90 -3.61 20.06 28.44
C ILE A 90 -3.77 21.59 28.28
N GLY A 91 -4.32 22.06 27.16
CA GLY A 91 -4.50 23.50 26.88
C GLY A 91 -3.23 24.20 26.39
N ILE A 92 -2.31 23.47 25.74
CA ILE A 92 -1.04 24.00 25.22
C ILE A 92 -1.12 24.26 23.71
N GLY A 93 -0.21 25.10 23.20
CA GLY A 93 -0.09 25.36 21.76
C GLY A 93 0.21 24.09 20.96
N ARG A 94 -0.24 24.05 19.70
CA ARG A 94 -0.14 22.86 18.83
C ARG A 94 1.27 22.28 18.73
N GLY A 95 2.28 23.13 18.50
CA GLY A 95 3.67 22.69 18.39
C GLY A 95 4.17 21.98 19.64
N TRP A 96 3.84 22.51 20.83
CA TRP A 96 4.16 21.90 22.11
C TRP A 96 3.41 20.60 22.36
N GLY A 97 2.13 20.52 21.95
CA GLY A 97 1.37 19.28 22.05
C GLY A 97 1.95 18.15 21.21
N ILE A 98 2.38 18.45 19.98
CA ILE A 98 3.06 17.48 19.11
C ILE A 98 4.41 17.07 19.72
N GLY A 99 5.22 18.03 20.18
CA GLY A 99 6.50 17.75 20.81
C GLY A 99 6.38 16.88 22.07
N LEU A 100 5.40 17.18 22.93
CA LEU A 100 5.11 16.39 24.12
C LEU A 100 4.60 15.00 23.76
N PHE A 101 3.72 14.87 22.78
CA PHE A 101 3.24 13.56 22.32
C PHE A 101 4.39 12.73 21.72
N ALA A 102 5.26 13.33 20.92
CA ALA A 102 6.45 12.68 20.38
C ALA A 102 7.38 12.21 21.51
N LEU A 103 7.62 13.05 22.52
CA LEU A 103 8.41 12.69 23.71
C LEU A 103 7.77 11.51 24.46
N LEU A 104 6.46 11.52 24.69
CA LEU A 104 5.75 10.43 25.36
C LEU A 104 5.85 9.12 24.58
N VAL A 105 5.71 9.17 23.24
CA VAL A 105 5.88 7.99 22.38
C VAL A 105 7.32 7.47 22.46
N THR A 106 8.32 8.35 22.38
CA THR A 106 9.73 7.94 22.53
C THR A 106 10.00 7.31 23.90
N LEU A 107 9.51 7.91 24.98
CA LEU A 107 9.65 7.35 26.33
C LEU A 107 8.92 6.00 26.47
N ALA A 108 7.74 5.86 25.87
CA ALA A 108 7.00 4.59 25.87
C ALA A 108 7.76 3.49 25.10
N LEU A 109 8.33 3.81 23.93
CA LEU A 109 9.12 2.87 23.15
C LEU A 109 10.42 2.46 23.86
N VAL A 110 11.15 3.43 24.43
CA VAL A 110 12.37 3.17 25.20
C VAL A 110 12.03 2.35 26.46
N GLY A 111 10.98 2.71 27.18
CA GLY A 111 10.52 1.97 28.36
C GLY A 111 10.11 0.55 28.02
N ALA A 112 9.35 0.35 26.93
CA ALA A 112 8.98 -0.98 26.44
C ALA A 112 10.22 -1.79 26.04
N PHE A 113 11.17 -1.19 25.31
CA PHE A 113 12.41 -1.83 24.91
C PHE A 113 13.24 -2.25 26.13
N LEU A 114 13.43 -1.39 27.12
CA LEU A 114 14.19 -1.71 28.33
C LEU A 114 13.51 -2.80 29.18
N ALA A 115 12.17 -2.83 29.21
CA ALA A 115 11.42 -3.89 29.90
C ALA A 115 11.50 -5.23 29.16
N PHE A 116 11.51 -5.21 27.82
CA PHE A 116 11.57 -6.42 26.99
C PHE A 116 12.99 -6.95 26.76
N ALA A 117 14.01 -6.09 26.73
CA ALA A 117 15.38 -6.44 26.37
C ALA A 117 15.96 -7.62 27.20
N PRO A 118 15.88 -7.63 28.55
CA PRO A 118 16.43 -8.75 29.32
C PRO A 118 15.67 -10.05 29.06
N ALA A 119 14.33 -10.01 29.01
CA ALA A 119 13.51 -11.19 28.70
C ALA A 119 13.79 -11.73 27.29
N ALA A 120 14.06 -10.84 26.33
CA ALA A 120 14.43 -11.23 24.98
C ALA A 120 15.84 -11.81 24.90
N ALA A 121 16.81 -11.27 25.65
CA ALA A 121 18.17 -11.78 25.69
C ALA A 121 18.21 -13.21 26.26
N GLU A 122 17.58 -13.44 27.42
CA GLU A 122 17.53 -14.77 28.04
C GLU A 122 16.84 -15.81 27.13
N GLN A 123 15.76 -15.40 26.45
CA GLN A 123 15.05 -16.25 25.51
C GLN A 123 15.85 -16.52 24.22
N PHE A 124 16.63 -15.55 23.76
CA PHE A 124 17.46 -15.69 22.59
C PHE A 124 18.66 -16.59 22.87
N ASP A 125 19.28 -16.48 24.05
CA ASP A 125 20.38 -17.35 24.49
C ASP A 125 19.92 -18.81 24.55
N GLN A 126 18.74 -19.07 25.13
CA GLN A 126 18.13 -20.41 25.13
C GLN A 126 17.84 -20.91 23.71
N LEU A 127 17.32 -20.04 22.83
CA LEU A 127 17.05 -20.41 21.43
C LEU A 127 18.35 -20.75 20.69
N VAL A 128 19.43 -19.99 20.88
CA VAL A 128 20.73 -20.24 20.24
C VAL A 128 21.33 -21.57 20.72
N GLU A 129 21.10 -21.95 21.98
CA GLU A 129 21.54 -23.26 22.50
C GLU A 129 20.66 -24.42 22.03
N GLU A 130 19.34 -24.23 21.94
CA GLU A 130 18.39 -25.29 21.56
C GLU A 130 18.25 -25.50 20.04
N VAL A 131 18.42 -24.46 19.24
CA VAL A 131 18.33 -24.52 17.76
C VAL A 131 19.27 -25.57 17.15
N PRO A 132 20.59 -25.63 17.48
CA PRO A 132 21.45 -26.66 16.91
C PRO A 132 21.03 -28.07 17.34
N ALA A 133 20.57 -28.26 18.58
CA ALA A 133 20.07 -29.56 19.05
C ALA A 133 18.76 -29.97 18.33
N ALA A 134 17.85 -29.02 18.11
CA ALA A 134 16.62 -29.25 17.33
C ALA A 134 16.92 -29.55 15.86
N LEU A 135 17.91 -28.86 15.27
CA LEU A 135 18.38 -29.10 13.90
C LEU A 135 19.05 -30.46 13.75
N GLU A 136 19.84 -30.91 14.72
CA GLU A 136 20.44 -32.27 14.74
C GLU A 136 19.35 -33.35 14.80
N THR A 137 18.32 -33.10 15.60
CA THR A 137 17.16 -34.00 15.74
C THR A 137 16.32 -34.03 14.46
N LEU A 138 16.17 -32.88 13.80
CA LEU A 138 15.50 -32.80 12.50
C LEU A 138 16.32 -33.49 11.41
N ARG A 139 17.63 -33.23 11.37
CA ARG A 139 18.57 -33.80 10.42
C ARG A 139 18.57 -35.32 10.48
N SER A 140 18.70 -35.88 11.69
CA SER A 140 18.65 -37.34 11.89
C SER A 140 17.31 -37.97 11.49
N ARG A 141 16.18 -37.26 11.64
CA ARG A 141 14.86 -37.72 11.14
C ARG A 141 14.70 -37.58 9.63
N ILE A 142 15.33 -36.56 9.03
CA ILE A 142 15.26 -36.26 7.60
C ILE A 142 16.20 -37.16 6.79
N GLU A 143 17.39 -37.48 7.32
CA GLU A 143 18.32 -38.47 6.75
C GLU A 143 17.70 -39.87 6.66
N GLY A 144 16.69 -40.15 7.50
CA GLY A 144 15.86 -41.36 7.39
C GLY A 144 14.96 -41.42 6.14
N TYR A 145 14.83 -40.34 5.38
CA TYR A 145 14.02 -40.27 4.16
C TYR A 145 14.89 -39.94 2.93
N ALA A 146 14.70 -40.67 1.83
CA ALA A 146 15.48 -40.52 0.59
C ALA A 146 15.40 -39.14 -0.09
N TRP A 147 14.43 -38.29 0.27
CA TRP A 147 14.34 -36.90 -0.22
C TRP A 147 15.08 -35.89 0.68
N GLY A 148 15.53 -36.33 1.86
CA GLY A 148 16.15 -35.50 2.88
C GLY A 148 17.55 -35.05 2.54
N GLU A 149 18.40 -35.96 2.02
CA GLU A 149 19.75 -35.62 1.56
C GLU A 149 19.74 -34.56 0.45
N GLN A 150 18.84 -34.69 -0.53
CA GLN A 150 18.71 -33.73 -1.63
C GLN A 150 18.26 -32.33 -1.18
N LEU A 151 17.46 -32.26 -0.10
CA LEU A 151 17.00 -30.99 0.45
C LEU A 151 18.09 -30.33 1.31
N LEU A 152 18.81 -31.12 2.12
CA LEU A 152 19.89 -30.63 2.97
C LEU A 152 21.04 -30.05 2.13
N GLU A 153 21.39 -30.69 1.01
CA GLU A 153 22.46 -30.23 0.11
C GLU A 153 22.14 -28.87 -0.57
N HIS A 154 20.85 -28.53 -0.73
CA HIS A 154 20.41 -27.23 -1.28
C HIS A 154 20.05 -26.20 -0.18
N ALA A 155 19.80 -26.64 1.04
CA ALA A 155 19.35 -25.82 2.15
C ALA A 155 20.47 -25.34 3.07
N THR A 156 21.67 -25.91 2.99
CA THR A 156 22.90 -25.32 3.54
C THR A 156 23.57 -24.50 2.46
N PRO A 157 23.34 -23.18 2.37
CA PRO A 157 24.09 -22.36 1.45
C PRO A 157 25.51 -22.29 2.01
N ASP A 158 26.48 -22.89 1.33
CA ASP A 158 27.91 -22.67 1.57
C ASP A 158 28.26 -21.17 1.61
N ALA A 159 27.39 -20.30 1.08
CA ALA A 159 27.44 -18.84 1.20
C ALA A 159 27.42 -18.30 2.65
N LEU A 160 26.96 -19.07 3.64
CA LEU A 160 27.02 -18.65 5.07
C LEU A 160 28.38 -18.95 5.73
N LEU A 161 29.18 -19.84 5.15
CA LEU A 161 30.43 -20.33 5.76
C LEU A 161 31.70 -20.03 4.93
N SER A 162 31.57 -19.71 3.64
CA SER A 162 32.71 -19.59 2.72
C SER A 162 33.21 -18.17 2.45
N ASP A 163 32.48 -17.13 2.85
CA ASP A 163 32.97 -15.75 2.78
C ASP A 163 33.14 -15.22 4.21
N GLY A 164 34.39 -15.03 4.62
CA GLY A 164 34.76 -14.64 5.99
C GLY A 164 33.87 -13.51 6.48
N GLY A 165 33.36 -13.65 7.71
CA GLY A 165 32.30 -12.86 8.34
C GLY A 165 32.47 -11.33 8.40
N GLY A 166 33.41 -10.73 7.66
CA GLY A 166 33.50 -9.30 7.40
C GLY A 166 32.62 -8.82 6.23
N GLY A 167 32.42 -9.60 5.15
CA GLY A 167 31.68 -9.13 3.96
C GLY A 167 30.16 -9.09 4.15
N THR A 168 29.59 -10.16 4.70
CA THR A 168 28.17 -10.27 5.05
C THR A 168 27.80 -9.39 6.24
N ALA A 169 28.67 -9.30 7.25
CA ALA A 169 28.47 -8.39 8.38
C ALA A 169 28.56 -6.91 7.96
N ALA A 170 29.53 -6.53 7.12
CA ALA A 170 29.61 -5.16 6.59
C ALA A 170 28.37 -4.80 5.76
N THR A 171 27.89 -5.74 4.94
CA THR A 171 26.66 -5.55 4.15
C THR A 171 25.43 -5.42 5.06
N ALA A 172 25.28 -6.29 6.07
CA ALA A 172 24.18 -6.23 7.03
C ALA A 172 24.18 -4.95 7.87
N VAL A 173 25.36 -4.48 8.27
CA VAL A 173 25.54 -3.19 8.96
C VAL A 173 25.12 -2.06 8.03
N MET A 174 25.58 -2.06 6.78
CA MET A 174 25.30 -0.98 5.82
C MET A 174 23.82 -0.92 5.44
N THR A 175 23.14 -2.06 5.27
CA THR A 175 21.69 -2.10 5.03
C THR A 175 20.90 -1.62 6.25
N THR A 176 21.33 -1.96 7.45
CA THR A 176 20.71 -1.49 8.70
C THR A 176 20.86 0.03 8.84
N PHE A 177 22.04 0.59 8.59
CA PHE A 177 22.25 2.04 8.58
C PHE A 177 21.41 2.74 7.51
N GLY A 178 21.29 2.15 6.32
CA GLY A 178 20.40 2.65 5.26
C GLY A 178 18.93 2.67 5.70
N ALA A 179 18.45 1.59 6.33
CA ALA A 179 17.08 1.49 6.84
C ALA A 179 16.82 2.51 7.97
N LEU A 180 17.75 2.67 8.90
CA LEU A 180 17.68 3.67 9.97
C LEU A 180 17.68 5.10 9.41
N GLY A 181 18.52 5.38 8.42
CA GLY A 181 18.54 6.67 7.73
C GLY A 181 17.20 6.96 7.04
N ASN A 182 16.64 5.98 6.35
CA ASN A 182 15.34 6.11 5.70
C ASN A 182 14.21 6.33 6.71
N PHE A 183 14.22 5.57 7.82
CA PHE A 183 13.29 5.75 8.93
C PHE A 183 13.40 7.15 9.54
N ALA A 184 14.62 7.65 9.76
CA ALA A 184 14.85 9.00 10.27
C ALA A 184 14.30 10.07 9.32
N ILE A 185 14.47 9.89 8.00
CA ILE A 185 13.88 10.77 6.98
C ILE A 185 12.35 10.75 7.08
N MET A 186 11.72 9.57 7.13
CA MET A 186 10.27 9.44 7.28
C MET A 186 9.79 10.15 8.55
N LEU A 187 10.49 9.96 9.67
CA LEU A 187 10.16 10.56 10.96
C LEU A 187 10.26 12.09 10.90
N ILE A 188 11.35 12.63 10.35
CA ILE A 188 11.57 14.06 10.20
C ILE A 188 10.50 14.67 9.28
N VAL A 189 10.26 14.07 8.11
CA VAL A 189 9.23 14.51 7.17
C VAL A 189 7.86 14.51 7.85
N GLY A 190 7.52 13.43 8.56
CA GLY A 190 6.26 13.35 9.30
C GLY A 190 6.13 14.41 10.37
N LEU A 191 7.17 14.64 11.17
CA LEU A 191 7.15 15.64 12.22
C LEU A 191 7.01 17.06 11.66
N TYR A 192 7.70 17.38 10.57
CA TYR A 192 7.55 18.66 9.86
C TYR A 192 6.12 18.85 9.34
N VAL A 193 5.54 17.83 8.70
CA VAL A 193 4.15 17.85 8.23
C VAL A 193 3.17 17.99 9.40
N ALA A 194 3.45 17.39 10.55
CA ALA A 194 2.61 17.50 11.74
C ALA A 194 2.63 18.92 12.34
N ILE A 195 3.81 19.55 12.42
CA ILE A 195 3.99 20.87 13.03
C ILE A 195 3.35 21.96 12.15
N GLU A 196 3.61 21.94 10.84
CA GLU A 196 3.14 22.95 9.89
C GLU A 196 2.36 22.37 8.69
N PRO A 197 1.20 21.72 8.92
CA PRO A 197 0.42 21.10 7.84
C PRO A 197 -0.10 22.14 6.84
N GLY A 198 -0.22 23.40 7.27
CA GLY A 198 -0.69 24.50 6.42
C GLY A 198 0.21 24.78 5.23
N ILE A 199 1.54 24.68 5.38
CA ILE A 199 2.48 24.93 4.28
C ILE A 199 2.32 23.85 3.20
N TYR A 200 2.35 22.59 3.61
CA TYR A 200 2.21 21.45 2.69
C TYR A 200 0.84 21.42 2.00
N ARG A 201 -0.23 21.72 2.75
CA ARG A 201 -1.58 21.84 2.20
C ARG A 201 -1.67 22.95 1.15
N ARG A 202 -1.13 24.15 1.43
CA ARG A 202 -1.13 25.25 0.47
C ARG A 202 -0.29 24.93 -0.77
N GLY A 203 0.85 24.27 -0.60
CA GLY A 203 1.68 23.82 -1.72
C GLY A 203 0.94 22.84 -2.63
N LEU A 204 0.29 21.82 -2.06
CA LEU A 204 -0.45 20.81 -2.82
C LEU A 204 -1.64 21.41 -3.57
N ILE A 205 -2.40 22.30 -2.92
CA ILE A 205 -3.51 23.02 -3.55
C ILE A 205 -3.02 24.06 -4.58
N GLY A 206 -1.80 24.58 -4.42
CA GLY A 206 -1.19 25.53 -5.35
C GLY A 206 -0.97 24.95 -6.75
N ILE A 207 -0.72 23.65 -6.86
CA ILE A 207 -0.50 22.90 -8.12
C ILE A 207 -1.81 22.78 -8.92
N LEU A 208 -2.95 22.78 -8.23
CA LEU A 208 -4.27 22.67 -8.86
C LEU A 208 -4.67 23.97 -9.56
N ALA A 209 -5.35 23.84 -10.70
CA ALA A 209 -5.95 24.97 -11.40
C ALA A 209 -6.97 25.69 -10.49
N PRO A 210 -7.10 27.03 -10.57
CA PRO A 210 -7.99 27.80 -9.70
C PRO A 210 -9.42 27.28 -9.63
N SER A 211 -9.94 26.72 -10.72
CA SER A 211 -11.31 26.18 -10.81
C SER A 211 -11.56 24.91 -10.01
N VAL A 212 -10.52 24.18 -9.58
CA VAL A 212 -10.65 22.92 -8.82
C VAL A 212 -10.03 22.99 -7.43
N ARG A 213 -9.59 24.17 -6.99
CA ARG A 213 -8.93 24.32 -5.67
C ARG A 213 -9.87 24.04 -4.51
N ASP A 214 -11.13 24.44 -4.62
CA ASP A 214 -12.14 24.20 -3.58
C ASP A 214 -12.44 22.70 -3.44
N GLU A 215 -12.65 22.02 -4.59
CA GLU A 215 -12.80 20.55 -4.64
C GLU A 215 -11.56 19.85 -4.03
N GLY A 216 -10.35 20.30 -4.38
CA GLY A 216 -9.11 19.74 -3.85
C GLY A 216 -8.95 19.93 -2.33
N VAL A 217 -9.38 21.08 -1.81
CA VAL A 217 -9.40 21.38 -0.38
C VAL A 217 -10.28 20.39 0.39
N ASP A 218 -11.48 20.12 -0.13
CA ASP A 218 -12.43 19.20 0.48
C ASP A 218 -11.94 17.75 0.43
N VAL A 219 -11.41 17.32 -0.72
CA VAL A 219 -10.83 15.99 -0.90
C VAL A 219 -9.66 15.78 0.06
N LEU A 220 -8.76 16.75 0.19
CA LEU A 220 -7.62 16.64 1.10
C LEU A 220 -8.04 16.60 2.57
N HIS A 221 -9.08 17.34 2.94
CA HIS A 221 -9.62 17.29 4.31
C HIS A 221 -10.22 15.92 4.62
N LYS A 222 -11.06 15.39 3.71
CA LYS A 222 -11.65 14.04 3.83
C LYS A 222 -10.57 12.96 3.86
N ALA A 223 -9.57 13.05 2.99
CA ALA A 223 -8.44 12.10 2.96
C ALA A 223 -7.70 12.08 4.30
N THR A 224 -7.43 13.28 4.85
CA THR A 224 -6.73 13.41 6.14
C THR A 224 -7.56 12.84 7.30
N SER A 225 -8.86 13.15 7.38
CA SER A 225 -9.74 12.64 8.43
C SER A 225 -9.92 11.13 8.34
N THR A 226 -10.08 10.59 7.13
CA THR A 226 -10.18 9.15 6.89
C THR A 226 -8.88 8.44 7.25
N LEU A 227 -7.73 8.99 6.87
CA LEU A 227 -6.42 8.41 7.18
C LEU A 227 -6.17 8.40 8.69
N LYS A 228 -6.55 9.48 9.40
CA LYS A 228 -6.48 9.53 10.87
C LYS A 228 -7.36 8.47 11.52
N GLY A 229 -8.61 8.33 11.07
CA GLY A 229 -9.53 7.32 11.58
C GLY A 229 -9.06 5.89 11.31
N TRP A 230 -8.59 5.63 10.09
CA TRP A 230 -7.99 4.34 9.71
C TRP A 230 -6.77 4.01 10.57
N LEU A 231 -5.87 4.97 10.79
CA LEU A 231 -4.68 4.75 11.60
C LEU A 231 -5.02 4.41 13.05
N VAL A 232 -6.01 5.08 13.66
CA VAL A 232 -6.49 4.75 15.00
C VAL A 232 -7.07 3.34 15.05
N ALA A 233 -7.92 2.98 14.08
CA ALA A 233 -8.48 1.64 14.00
C ALA A 233 -7.40 0.57 13.80
N GLN A 234 -6.38 0.87 12.99
CA GLN A 234 -5.25 -0.02 12.73
C GLN A 234 -4.40 -0.24 13.99
N LEU A 235 -4.10 0.82 14.74
CA LEU A 235 -3.37 0.70 16.01
C LEU A 235 -4.15 -0.12 17.05
N MET A 236 -5.46 0.13 17.17
CA MET A 236 -6.33 -0.68 18.03
C MET A 236 -6.33 -2.15 17.60
N SER A 237 -6.43 -2.42 16.29
CA SER A 237 -6.35 -3.78 15.74
C SER A 237 -5.01 -4.45 16.06
N MET A 238 -3.89 -3.74 15.92
CA MET A 238 -2.57 -4.26 16.25
C MET A 238 -2.45 -4.61 17.73
N THR A 239 -2.96 -3.75 18.62
CA THR A 239 -2.97 -4.02 20.06
C THR A 239 -3.80 -5.26 20.38
N VAL A 240 -5.00 -5.37 19.81
CA VAL A 240 -5.86 -6.55 20.02
C VAL A 240 -5.19 -7.83 19.50
N VAL A 241 -4.67 -7.82 18.27
CA VAL A 241 -3.98 -8.98 17.68
C VAL A 241 -2.76 -9.36 18.52
N GLY A 242 -1.95 -8.39 18.94
CA GLY A 242 -0.76 -8.63 19.76
C GLY A 242 -1.07 -9.23 21.12
N VAL A 243 -2.04 -8.64 21.83
CA VAL A 243 -2.46 -9.10 23.15
C VAL A 243 -3.10 -10.49 23.07
N LEU A 244 -4.03 -10.72 22.14
CA LEU A 244 -4.68 -12.02 22.02
C LEU A 244 -3.70 -13.11 21.57
N THR A 245 -2.80 -12.82 20.63
CA THR A 245 -1.78 -13.78 20.19
C THR A 245 -0.80 -14.07 21.32
N GLY A 246 -0.31 -13.04 22.01
CA GLY A 246 0.60 -13.19 23.14
C GLY A 246 -0.02 -13.98 24.29
N LEU A 247 -1.26 -13.66 24.67
CA LEU A 247 -2.00 -14.39 25.71
C LEU A 247 -2.30 -15.84 25.28
N GLY A 248 -2.68 -16.06 24.02
CA GLY A 248 -2.93 -17.40 23.48
C GLY A 248 -1.68 -18.28 23.53
N LEU A 249 -0.53 -17.75 23.10
CA LEU A 249 0.75 -18.46 23.17
C LEU A 249 1.21 -18.68 24.60
N TRP A 250 1.01 -17.70 25.48
CA TRP A 250 1.33 -17.83 26.90
C TRP A 250 0.49 -18.91 27.59
N LEU A 251 -0.80 -19.01 27.29
CA LEU A 251 -1.69 -20.06 27.82
C LEU A 251 -1.29 -21.47 27.36
N ILE A 252 -0.73 -21.61 26.16
CA ILE A 252 -0.24 -22.90 25.63
C ILE A 252 1.15 -23.24 26.19
N GLY A 253 1.80 -22.30 26.90
CA GLY A 253 3.15 -22.48 27.43
C GLY A 253 4.25 -22.36 26.38
N VAL A 254 3.99 -21.65 25.28
CA VAL A 254 4.98 -21.44 24.22
C VAL A 254 6.08 -20.50 24.72
N PRO A 255 7.36 -20.90 24.67
CA PRO A 255 8.46 -19.99 24.98
C PRO A 255 8.46 -18.83 23.98
N LEU A 256 8.82 -17.62 24.42
CA LEU A 256 8.78 -16.40 23.61
C LEU A 256 7.36 -15.89 23.24
N ALA A 257 6.30 -16.34 23.92
CA ALA A 257 4.94 -15.81 23.74
C ALA A 257 4.83 -14.26 23.64
N PRO A 258 5.47 -13.45 24.52
CA PRO A 258 5.37 -11.99 24.41
C PRO A 258 6.08 -11.42 23.18
N ILE A 259 7.20 -12.02 22.75
CA ILE A 259 7.94 -11.60 21.54
C ILE A 259 7.11 -11.94 20.30
N LEU A 260 6.57 -13.15 20.23
CA LEU A 260 5.71 -13.59 19.13
C LEU A 260 4.43 -12.78 19.04
N GLY A 261 3.83 -12.41 20.19
CA GLY A 261 2.71 -11.47 20.25
C GLY A 261 3.06 -10.09 19.70
N LEU A 262 4.23 -9.54 20.04
CA LEU A 262 4.71 -8.27 19.50
C LEU A 262 4.95 -8.36 17.98
N ILE A 263 5.58 -9.42 17.51
CA ILE A 263 5.79 -9.69 16.08
C ILE A 263 4.42 -9.77 15.37
N ALA A 264 3.46 -10.50 15.92
CA ALA A 264 2.11 -10.58 15.37
C ALA A 264 1.41 -9.21 15.30
N ALA A 265 1.55 -8.37 16.35
CA ALA A 265 1.04 -7.00 16.33
C ALA A 265 1.68 -6.16 15.21
N LEU A 266 3.01 -6.23 15.06
CA LEU A 266 3.75 -5.50 14.02
C LEU A 266 3.38 -5.96 12.62
N LEU A 267 3.29 -7.27 12.38
CA LEU A 267 2.87 -7.84 11.10
C LEU A 267 1.42 -7.47 10.76
N ALA A 268 0.56 -7.35 11.78
CA ALA A 268 -0.83 -6.92 11.57
C ALA A 268 -0.94 -5.51 10.99
N PHE A 269 0.10 -4.66 11.07
CA PHE A 269 0.13 -3.34 10.42
C PHE A 269 0.08 -3.41 8.90
N ILE A 270 0.59 -4.48 8.28
CA ILE A 270 0.67 -4.64 6.83
C ILE A 270 -0.36 -5.71 6.40
N PRO A 271 -1.64 -5.35 6.22
CA PRO A 271 -2.75 -6.30 6.02
C PRO A 271 -2.71 -7.15 4.73
N ASN A 272 -1.59 -7.17 4.00
CA ASN A 272 -1.43 -7.91 2.74
C ASN A 272 -0.28 -8.92 2.78
N ILE A 273 0.53 -8.94 3.86
CA ILE A 273 1.61 -9.93 4.00
C ILE A 273 1.05 -11.34 4.11
N GLY A 274 -0.08 -11.53 4.82
CA GLY A 274 -0.73 -12.85 4.97
C GLY A 274 -1.08 -13.51 3.64
N PRO A 275 -1.86 -12.84 2.76
CA PRO A 275 -2.12 -13.33 1.41
C PRO A 275 -0.85 -13.56 0.57
N LEU A 276 0.15 -12.69 0.71
CA LEU A 276 1.42 -12.83 -0.03
C LEU A 276 2.23 -14.06 0.43
N LEU A 277 2.33 -14.28 1.73
CA LEU A 277 2.97 -15.45 2.33
C LEU A 277 2.20 -16.74 2.03
N ALA A 278 0.87 -16.70 1.96
CA ALA A 278 0.04 -17.84 1.54
C ALA A 278 0.17 -18.13 0.04
N ALA A 279 0.35 -17.08 -0.79
CA ALA A 279 0.56 -17.22 -2.23
C ALA A 279 1.93 -17.80 -2.57
N ALA A 280 2.96 -17.51 -1.79
CA ALA A 280 4.32 -18.02 -2.03
C ALA A 280 4.41 -19.55 -2.19
N PRO A 281 3.92 -20.39 -1.25
CA PRO A 281 3.92 -21.85 -1.43
C PRO A 281 2.99 -22.30 -2.56
N ALA A 282 1.87 -21.61 -2.79
CA ALA A 282 0.96 -21.93 -3.90
C ALA A 282 1.62 -21.71 -5.27
N VAL A 283 2.37 -20.61 -5.44
CA VAL A 283 3.15 -20.31 -6.64
C VAL A 283 4.32 -21.29 -6.79
N LEU A 284 5.01 -21.64 -5.70
CA LEU A 284 6.06 -22.66 -5.72
C LEU A 284 5.51 -24.02 -6.20
N LEU A 285 4.34 -24.43 -5.71
CA LEU A 285 3.67 -25.66 -6.12
C LEU A 285 3.10 -25.60 -7.55
N ALA A 286 2.74 -24.42 -8.03
CA ALA A 286 2.29 -24.20 -9.41
C ALA A 286 3.45 -24.08 -10.41
N SER A 287 4.70 -23.98 -9.93
CA SER A 287 5.88 -23.81 -10.78
C SER A 287 6.12 -25.03 -11.70
N PRO A 288 6.80 -24.85 -12.85
CA PRO A 288 6.86 -25.85 -13.92
C PRO A 288 7.45 -27.22 -13.54
N THR A 289 8.17 -27.34 -12.42
CA THR A 289 8.64 -28.63 -11.87
C THR A 289 7.48 -29.54 -11.46
N ALA A 290 6.32 -28.99 -11.04
CA ALA A 290 5.09 -29.76 -10.81
C ALA A 290 4.45 -30.26 -12.12
N ARG A 291 4.67 -29.55 -13.24
CA ARG A 291 4.18 -29.96 -14.57
C ARG A 291 4.85 -31.24 -15.05
N GLN A 292 6.11 -31.48 -14.68
CA GLN A 292 6.80 -32.75 -14.97
C GLN A 292 6.32 -33.93 -14.10
N ARG A 293 6.00 -33.71 -12.81
CA ARG A 293 5.45 -34.78 -11.93
C ARG A 293 4.08 -35.28 -12.39
N ARG A 294 3.29 -34.41 -13.05
CA ARG A 294 1.98 -34.78 -13.63
C ARG A 294 2.09 -35.65 -14.88
N CYS A 295 3.23 -35.63 -15.59
CA CYS A 295 3.48 -36.53 -16.73
C CYS A 295 3.92 -37.94 -16.30
N TRP A 296 4.46 -38.11 -15.08
CA TRP A 296 4.93 -39.42 -14.59
C TRP A 296 3.84 -40.22 -13.88
N SER A 297 2.86 -39.57 -13.24
CA SER A 297 1.84 -40.23 -12.41
C SER A 297 0.59 -40.70 -13.16
N SER A 298 0.54 -40.56 -14.49
CA SER A 298 -0.53 -41.13 -15.33
C SER A 298 -0.16 -42.56 -15.78
N PRO A 299 -0.90 -43.61 -15.38
CA PRO A 299 -0.69 -44.98 -15.86
C PRO A 299 -1.01 -45.18 -17.36
N SER A 300 -1.48 -44.15 -18.06
CA SER A 300 -1.77 -44.21 -19.49
C SER A 300 -0.50 -44.00 -20.32
N THR A 301 0.25 -45.08 -20.52
CA THR A 301 1.26 -45.24 -21.57
C THR A 301 0.64 -45.11 -22.96
N SER A 302 0.44 -43.90 -23.47
CA SER A 302 0.14 -43.67 -24.90
C SER A 302 0.33 -42.21 -25.37
N GLY A 303 0.34 -41.21 -24.49
CA GLY A 303 0.29 -39.79 -24.91
C GLY A 303 1.61 -39.13 -25.30
N CYS A 304 2.77 -39.56 -24.79
CA CYS A 304 3.98 -38.74 -24.89
C CYS A 304 4.87 -39.03 -26.11
N LYS A 305 4.61 -40.10 -26.88
CA LYS A 305 5.43 -40.45 -28.07
C LYS A 305 5.04 -39.70 -29.35
N ARG A 306 3.95 -38.92 -29.36
CA ARG A 306 3.43 -38.33 -30.62
C ARG A 306 4.02 -36.97 -30.98
N SER A 307 4.69 -36.27 -30.06
CA SER A 307 5.27 -34.95 -30.36
C SER A 307 6.68 -35.00 -30.96
N LYS A 308 7.48 -36.04 -30.72
CA LYS A 308 8.85 -36.14 -31.25
C LYS A 308 8.95 -36.77 -32.65
N ALA A 309 7.89 -37.38 -33.18
CA ALA A 309 7.92 -38.10 -34.45
C ALA A 309 7.56 -37.27 -35.70
N MET A 310 7.12 -36.01 -35.55
CA MET A 310 6.66 -35.18 -36.67
C MET A 310 7.68 -34.13 -37.15
N ARG A 311 8.91 -34.16 -36.62
CA ARG A 311 9.99 -33.21 -37.00
C ARG A 311 11.13 -33.84 -37.80
N SER A 312 10.93 -35.06 -38.30
CA SER A 312 11.96 -35.77 -39.07
C SER A 312 11.32 -36.69 -40.10
N ARG A 313 11.04 -36.17 -41.30
CA ARG A 313 11.16 -36.87 -42.59
C ARG A 313 10.74 -35.92 -43.73
N PRO A 314 11.37 -36.11 -44.89
CA PRO A 314 12.48 -35.31 -45.42
C PRO A 314 12.04 -34.02 -46.10
#